data_AF-A0AA48KCN0-F1
#
_entry.id   AF-A0AA48KCN0-F1
#
_cell.length_a   1.000
_cell.length_b   1.000
_cell.length_c   1.000
_cell.angle_alpha   90.00
_cell.angle_beta   90.00
_cell.angle_gamma   90.00
#
_symmetry.space_group_name_H-M   'P 1'
#
loop_
_entity.id
_entity.type
_entity.pdbx_description
1 polymer ?
#
loop_
_entity_poly.entity_id
_entity_poly.type
_entity_poly.pdbx_seq_one_letter_code
_entity_poly.pdbx_strand_id
1 'polypeptide(L)'
;MSEHEEMKEYAGGWMTERKGTDIPPFLKLAFPVIGLGCTAYIVLQMMGDVHHATRGKFVQEFNKVSQTSPALQYFVAALALIYVVITVIFTFKAFKED
;
A
#
# COMPACT_ATOMS: atom_id res chain seq x y z
N MET A 1 -35.91 14.34 -13.97
CA MET A 1 -34.92 13.62 -13.16
C MET A 1 -35.09 14.11 -11.75
N SER A 2 -35.54 13.25 -10.84
CA SER A 2 -35.63 13.60 -9.42
C SER A 2 -34.23 13.59 -8.82
N GLU A 3 -33.95 14.43 -7.81
CA GLU A 3 -32.64 14.54 -7.15
C GLU A 3 -32.09 13.20 -6.64
N HIS A 4 -32.96 12.21 -6.41
CA HIS A 4 -32.59 10.86 -6.00
C HIS A 4 -31.85 10.05 -7.08
N GLU A 5 -32.01 10.34 -8.37
CA GLU A 5 -31.29 9.62 -9.45
C GLU A 5 -29.81 10.05 -9.59
N GLU A 6 -29.40 11.13 -8.92
CA GLU A 6 -28.05 11.68 -8.96
C GLU A 6 -27.17 11.25 -7.78
N MET A 7 -27.68 10.46 -6.84
CA MET A 7 -26.92 10.03 -5.67
C MET A 7 -26.69 8.51 -5.69
N LYS A 8 -25.42 8.10 -5.59
CA LYS A 8 -25.04 6.73 -5.25
C LYS A 8 -25.13 6.56 -3.75
N GLU A 9 -25.80 5.52 -3.29
CA GLU A 9 -25.83 5.16 -1.88
C GLU A 9 -24.88 4.00 -1.61
N TYR A 10 -24.14 4.08 -0.52
CA TYR A 10 -23.29 3.01 -0.02
C TYR A 10 -23.63 2.74 1.45
N ALA A 11 -23.21 1.58 1.95
CA ALA A 11 -23.38 1.19 3.35
C ALA A 11 -24.84 1.27 3.84
N GLY A 12 -25.79 0.83 3.00
CA GLY A 12 -27.22 0.81 3.36
C GLY A 12 -27.81 2.20 3.61
N GLY A 13 -27.39 3.20 2.83
CA GLY A 13 -27.90 4.58 2.91
C GLY A 13 -27.15 5.50 3.89
N TRP A 14 -26.12 4.99 4.58
CA TRP A 14 -25.31 5.80 5.51
C TRP A 14 -24.28 6.69 4.82
N MET A 15 -23.90 6.36 3.59
CA MET A 15 -23.02 7.18 2.78
C MET A 15 -23.69 7.46 1.44
N THR A 16 -23.68 8.71 1.01
CA THR A 16 -24.21 9.12 -0.29
C THR A 16 -23.15 9.91 -1.06
N GLU A 17 -23.00 9.63 -2.35
CA GLU A 17 -22.03 10.28 -3.23
C GLU A 17 -22.74 10.83 -4.47
N ARG A 18 -22.41 12.07 -4.84
CA ARG A 18 -22.96 12.68 -6.05
C ARG A 18 -22.38 12.01 -7.29
N LYS A 19 -23.23 11.67 -8.24
CA LYS A 19 -22.84 11.13 -9.53
C LYS A 19 -21.84 12.06 -10.22
N GLY A 20 -20.74 11.51 -10.72
CA GLY A 20 -19.67 12.27 -11.37
C GLY A 20 -18.59 12.81 -10.43
N THR A 21 -18.67 12.57 -9.12
CA THR A 21 -17.55 12.80 -8.18
C THR A 21 -16.74 11.53 -7.89
N ASP A 22 -16.93 10.48 -8.70
CA ASP A 22 -16.20 9.22 -8.55
C ASP A 22 -14.68 9.46 -8.52
N ILE A 23 -13.98 8.66 -7.71
CA ILE A 23 -12.52 8.75 -7.58
C ILE A 23 -11.86 8.67 -8.98
N PRO A 24 -11.14 9.72 -9.40
CA PRO A 24 -10.43 9.74 -10.67
C PRO A 24 -9.53 8.49 -10.85
N PRO A 25 -9.53 7.85 -12.03
CA PRO A 25 -8.73 6.64 -12.25
C PRO A 25 -7.24 6.79 -11.95
N PHE A 26 -6.67 7.98 -12.18
CA PHE A 26 -5.26 8.24 -11.88
C PHE A 26 -4.96 8.23 -10.37
N LEU A 27 -5.91 8.66 -9.52
CA LEU A 27 -5.74 8.62 -8.06
C LEU A 27 -5.79 7.17 -7.55
N LYS A 28 -6.51 6.28 -8.23
CA LYS A 28 -6.48 4.83 -7.92
C LYS A 28 -5.11 4.20 -8.19
N LEU A 29 -4.26 4.80 -9.03
CA LEU A 29 -2.88 4.33 -9.24
C LEU A 29 -1.98 4.61 -8.02
N ALA A 30 -2.38 5.48 -7.10
CA ALA A 30 -1.62 5.72 -5.88
C ALA A 30 -1.47 4.44 -5.04
N PHE A 31 -2.50 3.58 -4.99
CA PHE A 31 -2.47 2.34 -4.23
C PHE A 31 -1.33 1.38 -4.68
N PRO A 32 -1.24 0.97 -5.96
CA PRO A 32 -0.13 0.14 -6.41
C PRO A 32 1.20 0.87 -6.36
N VAL A 33 1.27 2.16 -6.73
CA VAL A 33 2.55 2.90 -6.78
C VAL A 33 3.17 3.05 -5.40
N ILE A 34 2.40 3.55 -4.43
CA ILE A 34 2.88 3.74 -3.05
C ILE A 34 3.12 2.37 -2.40
N GLY A 35 2.18 1.42 -2.57
CA GLY A 35 2.29 0.09 -1.98
C GLY A 35 3.54 -0.66 -2.45
N LEU A 36 3.78 -0.68 -3.77
CA LEU A 36 4.98 -1.29 -4.33
C LEU A 36 6.25 -0.52 -3.94
N GLY A 37 6.20 0.82 -3.92
CA GLY A 37 7.32 1.65 -3.47
C GLY A 37 7.73 1.35 -2.03
N CYS A 38 6.78 1.28 -1.11
CA CYS A 38 7.03 0.91 0.28
C CYS A 38 7.57 -0.52 0.42
N THR A 39 6.98 -1.48 -0.31
CA THR A 39 7.44 -2.87 -0.29
C THR A 39 8.88 -2.99 -0.83
N ALA A 40 9.17 -2.34 -1.95
CA ALA A 40 10.51 -2.29 -2.52
C ALA A 40 11.51 -1.62 -1.58
N TYR A 41 11.11 -0.53 -0.92
CA TYR A 41 11.95 0.13 0.08
C TYR A 41 12.32 -0.80 1.23
N ILE A 42 11.37 -1.57 1.76
CA ILE A 42 11.64 -2.57 2.81
C ILE A 42 12.68 -3.59 2.34
N VAL A 43 12.54 -4.10 1.11
CA VAL A 43 13.46 -5.11 0.55
C VAL A 43 14.85 -4.53 0.32
N LEU A 44 14.94 -3.35 -0.29
CA LEU A 44 16.21 -2.72 -0.64
C LEU A 44 16.96 -2.22 0.61
N GLN A 45 16.25 -1.65 1.58
CA GLN A 45 16.81 -1.12 2.83
C GLN A 45 16.59 -2.01 4.05
N MET A 46 16.42 -3.31 3.82
CA MET A 46 16.20 -4.30 4.88
C MET A 46 17.28 -4.27 5.97
N MET A 47 18.54 -4.08 5.58
CA MET A 47 19.68 -3.97 6.49
C MET A 47 20.07 -2.52 6.81
N GLY A 48 19.29 -1.54 6.35
CA GLY A 48 19.62 -0.13 6.41
C GLY A 48 20.77 0.25 5.46
N ASP A 49 21.34 1.42 5.70
CA ASP A 49 22.30 2.05 4.78
C ASP A 49 23.75 1.56 4.98
N VAL A 50 23.94 0.25 4.85
CA VAL A 50 25.22 -0.45 5.10
C VAL A 50 26.32 -0.09 4.12
N HIS A 51 25.97 0.48 2.96
CA HIS A 51 26.91 0.86 1.90
C HIS A 51 27.25 2.36 1.92
N HIS A 52 26.71 3.15 2.86
CA HIS A 52 27.03 4.57 2.94
C HIS A 52 28.49 4.83 3.31
N ALA A 53 29.15 5.73 2.59
CA ALA A 53 30.58 6.03 2.74
C ALA A 53 31.00 6.38 4.18
N THR A 54 30.15 7.09 4.92
CA THR A 54 30.48 7.56 6.28
C THR A 54 29.80 6.78 7.42
N ARG A 55 28.55 6.30 7.23
CA ARG A 55 27.74 5.68 8.29
C ARG A 55 27.56 4.18 8.15
N GLY A 56 27.89 3.60 6.99
CA GLY A 56 27.63 2.17 6.72
C GLY A 56 28.29 1.23 7.73
N LYS A 57 29.52 1.56 8.18
CA LYS A 57 30.22 0.79 9.20
C LYS A 57 29.47 0.73 10.53
N PHE A 58 28.86 1.85 10.97
CA PHE A 58 28.07 1.86 12.21
C PHE A 58 26.80 1.03 12.09
N VAL A 59 26.13 1.09 10.93
CA VAL A 59 24.93 0.29 10.65
C VAL A 59 25.26 -1.20 10.64
N GLN A 60 26.40 -1.58 10.05
CA GLN A 60 26.85 -2.97 10.05
C GLN A 60 27.17 -3.47 11.46
N GLU A 61 27.85 -2.69 12.29
CA GLU A 61 28.12 -3.08 13.70
C GLU A 61 26.83 -3.18 14.51
N PHE A 62 25.89 -2.26 14.31
CA PHE A 62 24.57 -2.33 14.94
C PHE A 62 23.84 -3.63 14.57
N ASN A 63 23.80 -3.98 13.28
CA ASN A 63 23.16 -5.21 12.80
C ASN A 63 23.75 -6.49 13.40
N LYS A 64 25.06 -6.51 13.71
CA LYS A 64 25.72 -7.66 14.35
C LYS A 64 25.21 -7.89 15.78
N VAL A 65 24.87 -6.82 16.51
CA VAL A 65 24.45 -6.91 17.92
C VAL A 65 22.94 -6.93 18.10
N SER A 66 22.16 -6.42 17.14
CA SER A 66 20.69 -6.34 17.21
C SER A 66 19.96 -7.64 16.84
N GLN A 67 20.69 -8.70 16.48
CA GLN A 67 20.11 -9.97 15.98
C GLN A 67 19.15 -9.76 14.80
N THR A 68 19.47 -8.81 13.92
CA THR A 68 18.64 -8.54 12.73
C THR A 68 18.47 -9.83 11.93
N SER A 69 17.20 -10.22 11.69
CA SER A 69 16.85 -11.44 10.97
C SER A 69 16.33 -11.12 9.57
N PRO A 70 17.15 -11.34 8.53
CA PRO A 70 16.71 -11.16 7.13
C PRO A 70 15.46 -11.99 6.82
N ALA A 71 15.35 -13.20 7.38
CA ALA A 71 14.21 -14.08 7.15
C ALA A 71 12.90 -13.46 7.66
N LEU A 72 12.90 -12.88 8.86
CA LEU A 72 11.73 -12.20 9.41
C LEU A 72 11.35 -10.97 8.57
N GLN A 73 12.34 -10.21 8.13
CA GLN A 73 12.09 -9.02 7.32
C GLN A 73 11.53 -9.35 5.93
N TYR A 74 12.03 -10.40 5.27
CA TYR A 74 11.43 -10.91 4.02
C TYR A 74 10.01 -11.42 4.23
N PHE A 75 9.73 -12.06 5.36
CA PHE A 75 8.37 -12.48 5.70
C PHE A 75 7.42 -11.27 5.83
N VAL A 76 7.85 -10.20 6.52
CA VAL A 76 7.08 -8.95 6.61
C VAL A 76 6.90 -8.29 5.24
N ALA A 77 7.94 -8.26 4.40
CA ALA A 77 7.84 -7.73 3.03
C ALA A 77 6.85 -8.54 2.18
N ALA A 78 6.80 -9.86 2.33
CA ALA A 78 5.83 -10.71 1.65
C ALA A 78 4.39 -10.41 2.10
N LEU A 79 4.17 -10.24 3.41
CA LEU A 79 2.86 -9.84 3.94
C LEU A 79 2.41 -8.47 3.41
N ALA A 80 3.34 -7.50 3.36
CA ALA A 80 3.07 -6.18 2.79
C ALA A 80 2.69 -6.29 1.30
N LEU A 81 3.40 -7.11 0.52
CA LEU A 81 3.09 -7.33 -0.89
C LEU A 81 1.71 -7.98 -1.08
N ILE A 82 1.37 -8.99 -0.27
CA ILE A 82 0.05 -9.64 -0.30
C ILE A 82 -1.04 -8.60 -0.02
N TYR A 83 -0.86 -7.76 0.99
CA TYR A 83 -1.79 -6.67 1.29
C TYR A 83 -1.98 -5.72 0.10
N VAL A 84 -0.89 -5.29 -0.55
CA VAL A 84 -0.95 -4.43 -1.73
C VAL A 84 -1.72 -5.10 -2.86
N VAL A 85 -1.46 -6.38 -3.13
CA VAL A 85 -2.18 -7.14 -4.16
C VAL A 85 -3.68 -7.20 -3.87
N ILE A 86 -4.06 -7.50 -2.63
CA ILE A 86 -5.47 -7.52 -2.21
C ILE A 86 -6.09 -6.13 -2.41
N THR A 87 -5.46 -5.07 -1.92
CA THR A 87 -5.98 -3.70 -2.05
C THR A 87 -6.14 -3.29 -3.51
N VAL A 88 -5.18 -3.63 -4.38
CA VAL A 88 -5.27 -3.37 -5.83
C VAL A 88 -6.45 -4.12 -6.44
N ILE A 89 -6.60 -5.42 -6.14
CA ILE A 89 -7.75 -6.20 -6.61
C ILE A 89 -9.06 -5.53 -6.17
N PHE A 90 -9.19 -5.15 -4.90
CA PHE A 90 -10.39 -4.48 -4.39
C PHE A 90 -10.63 -3.11 -5.03
N THR A 91 -9.58 -2.34 -5.31
CA THR A 91 -9.70 -1.00 -5.89
C THR A 91 -10.22 -1.02 -7.33
N PHE A 92 -9.82 -2.03 -8.10
CA PHE A 92 -10.15 -2.14 -9.52
C PHE A 92 -11.28 -3.12 -9.82
N LYS A 93 -11.67 -3.96 -8.86
CA LYS A 93 -12.85 -4.81 -9.00
C LYS A 93 -14.10 -3.92 -8.91
N ALA A 94 -14.86 -3.86 -10.00
CA ALA A 94 -16.20 -3.27 -9.98
C ALA A 94 -17.06 -4.13 -9.04
N PHE A 95 -17.50 -3.57 -7.92
CA PHE A 95 -18.60 -4.16 -7.17
C PHE A 95 -19.84 -4.04 -8.07
N LYS A 96 -20.32 -5.16 -8.59
CA LYS A 96 -21.72 -5.27 -8.97
C LYS A 96 -22.48 -5.32 -7.66
N GLU A 97 -23.12 -4.22 -7.29
CA GLU A 97 -24.28 -4.27 -6.40
C GLU A 97 -25.42 -4.86 -7.24
N ASP A 98 -25.94 -6.01 -6.80
CA ASP A 98 -27.17 -6.61 -7.32
C ASP A 98 -28.39 -5.82 -6.83
#